data_AF-V4P7A9-F1
#
_entry.id   AF-V4P7A9-F1
#
_cell.length_a   1.000
_cell.length_b   1.000
_cell.length_c   1.000
_cell.angle_alpha   90.00
_cell.angle_beta   90.00
_cell.angle_gamma   90.00
#
_symmetry.space_group_name_H-M   'P 1'
#
loop_
_entity.id
_entity.type
_entity.pdbx_description
1 polymer ?
#
loop_
_entity_poly.entity_id
_entity_poly.type
_entity_poly.pdbx_seq_one_letter_code
_entity_poly.pdbx_strand_id
1 'polypeptide(L)'
;MKYVALILLSLAACAPRTETVPTASSEVASAAPAASVMTPVATGDVIPDAFTGRWDASTAACADGSELKLEIAPKDLQFYESRGAVETVSIAGPTDITVVAEMSGEGAQWQRTLRMVLGESGKTLTIDGGTGGVRIRCP
;
A
#
# COMPACT_ATOMS: atom_id res chain seq x y z
N MET A 1 53.79 47.03 -32.26
CA MET A 1 54.16 47.54 -30.92
C MET A 1 52.98 47.31 -29.98
N LYS A 2 53.30 46.82 -28.77
CA LYS A 2 52.50 46.76 -27.53
C LYS A 2 51.62 45.52 -27.27
N TYR A 3 52.24 44.61 -26.50
CA TYR A 3 51.80 43.90 -25.30
C TYR A 3 50.63 42.89 -25.31
N VAL A 4 51.06 41.65 -25.03
CA VAL A 4 50.40 40.56 -24.30
C VAL A 4 49.67 41.05 -23.04
N ALA A 5 48.50 40.49 -22.76
CA ALA A 5 48.01 40.28 -21.40
C ALA A 5 47.26 38.93 -21.31
N LEU A 6 47.88 37.99 -20.61
CA LEU A 6 47.30 36.79 -20.00
C LEU A 6 45.98 37.15 -19.29
N ILE A 7 44.91 36.37 -19.49
CA ILE A 7 43.81 36.30 -18.53
C ILE A 7 43.59 34.84 -18.15
N LEU A 8 43.61 34.64 -16.84
CA LEU A 8 43.73 33.40 -16.09
C LEU A 8 42.44 32.57 -16.08
N LEU A 9 42.62 31.25 -16.11
CA LEU A 9 41.66 30.26 -15.61
C LEU A 9 41.31 30.56 -14.14
N SER A 10 40.02 30.65 -13.82
CA SER A 10 39.51 30.55 -12.45
C SER A 10 38.55 29.37 -12.34
N LEU A 11 39.08 28.24 -11.84
CA LEU A 11 38.28 27.14 -11.32
C LEU A 11 37.56 27.64 -10.06
N ALA A 12 36.23 27.63 -10.07
CA ALA A 12 35.43 27.83 -8.86
C ALA A 12 35.64 26.64 -7.92
N ALA A 13 36.38 26.85 -6.83
CA ALA A 13 36.58 25.88 -5.78
C ALA A 13 35.27 25.73 -4.96
N CYS A 14 34.72 24.53 -4.97
CA CYS A 14 33.64 24.12 -4.06
C CYS A 14 34.28 23.83 -2.70
N ALA A 15 34.05 24.69 -1.71
CA ALA A 15 34.41 24.40 -0.32
C ALA A 15 33.30 23.56 0.32
N PRO A 16 33.60 22.46 1.03
CA PRO A 16 32.60 21.79 1.85
C PRO A 16 32.32 22.64 3.10
N ARG A 17 31.05 22.98 3.35
CA ARG A 17 30.60 23.43 4.66
C ARG A 17 30.57 22.23 5.60
N THR A 18 31.50 22.19 6.54
CA THR A 18 31.40 21.34 7.72
C THR A 18 30.53 22.07 8.75
N GLU A 19 29.22 21.83 8.73
CA GLU A 19 28.34 22.22 9.83
C GLU A 19 28.18 21.03 10.78
N THR A 20 29.04 21.01 11.79
CA THR A 20 28.88 20.19 12.99
C THR A 20 27.66 20.70 13.77
N VAL A 21 26.55 19.96 13.72
CA VAL A 21 25.43 20.14 14.67
C VAL A 21 25.55 19.07 15.75
N PRO A 22 25.63 19.45 17.05
CA PRO A 22 25.76 18.51 18.14
C PRO A 22 24.47 17.71 18.36
N THR A 23 24.66 16.42 18.62
CA THR A 23 23.68 15.47 19.14
C THR A 23 22.96 16.01 20.37
N ALA A 24 21.65 16.17 20.28
CA ALA A 24 20.76 16.14 21.44
C ALA A 24 19.63 15.17 21.14
N SER A 25 19.71 14.04 21.82
CA SER A 25 18.72 12.98 21.89
C SER A 25 17.39 13.54 22.42
N SER A 26 16.31 13.24 21.72
CA SER A 26 14.96 13.14 22.27
C SER A 26 14.23 12.07 21.48
N GLU A 27 14.65 10.85 21.80
CA GLU A 27 13.88 9.64 21.61
C GLU A 27 12.59 9.77 22.47
N VAL A 28 11.52 10.29 21.87
CA VAL A 28 10.18 9.88 22.29
C VAL A 28 9.85 8.65 21.48
N ALA A 29 10.18 7.50 22.07
CA ALA A 29 9.65 6.21 21.66
C ALA A 29 8.12 6.31 21.72
N SER A 30 7.50 6.68 20.61
CA SER A 30 6.11 6.40 20.36
C SER A 30 6.02 4.89 20.22
N ALA A 31 5.74 4.21 21.33
CA ALA A 31 5.33 2.83 21.31
C ALA A 31 4.04 2.78 20.48
N ALA A 32 4.19 2.53 19.18
CA ALA A 32 3.11 2.08 18.35
C ALA A 32 2.46 0.90 19.08
N PRO A 33 1.13 0.86 19.23
CA PRO A 33 0.48 -0.28 19.85
C PRO A 33 0.97 -1.52 19.10
N ALA A 34 1.49 -2.50 19.85
CA ALA A 34 1.87 -3.78 19.29
C ALA A 34 0.63 -4.32 18.58
N ALA A 35 0.60 -4.21 17.25
CA ALA A 35 -0.39 -4.85 16.42
C ALA A 35 -0.34 -6.32 16.85
N SER A 36 -1.43 -6.81 17.43
CA SER A 36 -1.50 -8.21 17.85
C SER A 36 -1.25 -9.05 16.60
N VAL A 37 -0.08 -9.67 16.57
CA VAL A 37 0.33 -10.53 15.46
C VAL A 37 -0.54 -11.77 15.57
N MET A 38 -1.65 -11.78 14.84
CA MET A 38 -2.49 -12.97 14.75
C MET A 38 -1.73 -14.01 13.94
N THR A 39 -1.39 -15.13 14.58
CA THR A 39 -0.79 -16.26 13.88
C THR A 39 -1.84 -16.83 12.91
N PRO A 40 -1.51 -16.99 11.62
CA PRO A 40 -2.45 -17.55 10.66
C PRO A 40 -2.72 -19.03 10.95
N VAL A 41 -3.96 -19.45 10.73
CA VAL A 41 -4.42 -20.83 10.85
C VAL A 41 -4.08 -21.63 9.60
N ALA A 42 -4.00 -20.98 8.44
CA ALA A 42 -3.59 -21.57 7.17
C ALA A 42 -2.91 -20.54 6.26
N THR A 43 -2.13 -21.01 5.29
CA THR A 43 -1.50 -20.18 4.25
C THR A 43 -1.66 -20.83 2.88
N GLY A 44 -1.84 -20.02 1.84
CA GLY A 44 -1.93 -20.45 0.44
C GLY A 44 -1.68 -19.30 -0.53
N ASP A 45 -2.04 -19.46 -1.80
CA ASP A 45 -1.91 -18.44 -2.86
C ASP A 45 -3.26 -18.12 -3.54
N VAL A 46 -4.36 -18.53 -2.91
CA VAL A 46 -5.73 -18.35 -3.41
C VAL A 46 -6.58 -17.64 -2.36
N ILE A 47 -7.21 -16.54 -2.76
CA ILE A 47 -8.18 -15.82 -1.93
C ILE A 47 -9.46 -16.67 -1.80
N PRO A 48 -9.97 -16.93 -0.58
CA PRO A 48 -11.18 -17.70 -0.37
C PRO A 48 -12.42 -17.09 -1.05
N ASP A 49 -13.32 -17.95 -1.54
CA ASP A 49 -14.54 -17.55 -2.26
C ASP A 49 -15.39 -16.51 -1.52
N ALA A 50 -15.41 -16.56 -0.18
CA ALA A 50 -16.11 -15.59 0.66
C ALA A 50 -15.65 -14.15 0.43
N PHE A 51 -14.43 -13.91 -0.05
CA PHE A 51 -13.91 -12.57 -0.36
C PHE A 51 -14.04 -12.22 -1.84
N THR A 52 -14.14 -13.22 -2.72
CA THR A 52 -14.22 -13.01 -4.16
C THR A 52 -15.49 -12.25 -4.57
N GLY A 53 -15.42 -11.61 -5.73
CA GLY A 53 -16.50 -10.85 -6.33
C GLY A 53 -16.21 -9.34 -6.37
N ARG A 54 -17.26 -8.58 -6.69
CA ARG A 54 -17.20 -7.12 -6.83
C ARG A 54 -17.62 -6.44 -5.53
N TRP A 55 -16.91 -5.38 -5.20
CA TRP A 55 -17.06 -4.58 -4.00
C TRP A 55 -16.98 -3.10 -4.34
N ASP A 56 -17.85 -2.28 -3.75
CA ASP A 56 -17.84 -0.83 -3.99
C ASP A 56 -18.46 -0.06 -2.81
N ALA A 57 -18.44 1.27 -2.83
CA ALA A 57 -18.89 2.12 -1.73
C ALA A 57 -20.39 1.99 -1.39
N SER A 58 -21.23 1.64 -2.37
CA SER A 58 -22.68 1.55 -2.23
C SER A 58 -23.32 0.76 -3.38
N THR A 59 -24.61 0.44 -3.26
CA THR A 59 -25.35 -0.27 -4.32
C THR A 59 -25.41 0.55 -5.61
N ALA A 60 -25.49 1.89 -5.50
CA ALA A 60 -25.44 2.79 -6.65
C ALA A 60 -24.05 2.75 -7.31
N ALA A 61 -22.98 2.82 -6.50
CA ALA A 61 -21.61 2.72 -7.00
C ALA A 61 -21.32 1.38 -7.68
N CYS A 62 -22.00 0.29 -7.29
CA CYS A 62 -21.87 -0.98 -7.98
C CYS A 62 -22.34 -0.97 -9.45
N ALA A 63 -23.14 0.01 -9.88
CA ALA A 63 -23.54 0.18 -11.27
C ALA A 63 -22.50 0.95 -12.08
N ASP A 64 -22.06 2.10 -11.57
CA ASP A 64 -21.21 3.06 -12.31
C ASP A 64 -19.71 2.91 -12.01
N GLY A 65 -19.37 2.28 -10.89
CA GLY A 65 -18.04 2.25 -10.28
C GLY A 65 -17.75 3.51 -9.46
N SER A 66 -16.99 3.36 -8.38
CA SER A 66 -16.39 4.50 -7.67
C SER A 66 -14.88 4.33 -7.47
N GLU A 67 -14.23 5.30 -6.82
CA GLU A 67 -12.83 5.18 -6.39
C GLU A 67 -12.61 4.00 -5.44
N LEU A 68 -13.66 3.55 -4.73
CA LEU A 68 -13.62 2.39 -3.85
C LEU A 68 -13.82 1.06 -4.60
N LYS A 69 -14.04 1.07 -5.93
CA LYS A 69 -14.21 -0.16 -6.71
C LYS A 69 -13.07 -1.13 -6.44
N LEU A 70 -13.44 -2.35 -6.09
CA LEU A 70 -12.53 -3.47 -5.95
C LEU A 70 -13.19 -4.74 -6.48
N GLU A 71 -12.52 -5.38 -7.42
CA GLU A 71 -12.86 -6.73 -7.84
C GLU A 71 -11.80 -7.69 -7.32
N ILE A 72 -12.25 -8.75 -6.66
CA ILE A 72 -11.40 -9.76 -6.05
C ILE A 72 -11.63 -11.07 -6.79
N ALA A 73 -10.61 -11.51 -7.52
CA ALA A 73 -10.53 -12.83 -8.09
C ALA A 73 -9.67 -13.75 -7.19
N PRO A 74 -9.66 -15.07 -7.41
CA PRO A 74 -8.87 -16.00 -6.61
C PRO A 74 -7.38 -15.65 -6.53
N LYS A 75 -6.80 -15.07 -7.59
CA LYS A 75 -5.37 -14.73 -7.67
C LYS A 75 -5.07 -13.29 -8.09
N ASP A 76 -6.09 -12.44 -8.19
CA ASP A 76 -5.93 -11.07 -8.65
C ASP A 76 -6.83 -10.11 -7.87
N LEU A 77 -6.32 -8.90 -7.67
CA LEU A 77 -7.04 -7.76 -7.11
C LEU A 77 -7.09 -6.67 -8.18
N GLN A 78 -8.27 -6.15 -8.47
CA GLN A 78 -8.45 -5.02 -9.39
C GLN A 78 -9.09 -3.86 -8.65
N PHE A 79 -8.27 -2.87 -8.29
CA PHE A 79 -8.71 -1.58 -7.76
C PHE A 79 -9.06 -0.61 -8.90
N TYR A 80 -9.52 0.59 -8.56
CA TYR A 80 -9.86 1.64 -9.52
C TYR A 80 -8.68 1.99 -10.46
N GLU A 81 -7.49 2.28 -9.91
CA GLU A 81 -6.31 2.72 -10.68
C GLU A 81 -5.15 1.72 -10.70
N SER A 82 -5.27 0.64 -9.93
CA SER A 82 -4.20 -0.35 -9.79
C SER A 82 -4.73 -1.78 -9.80
N ARG A 83 -3.83 -2.71 -10.08
CA ARG A 83 -4.10 -4.16 -10.01
C ARG A 83 -2.98 -4.86 -9.27
N GLY A 84 -3.29 -5.95 -8.59
CA GLY A 84 -2.34 -6.74 -7.82
C GLY A 84 -2.45 -8.23 -8.10
N ALA A 85 -1.33 -8.88 -8.44
CA ALA A 85 -1.27 -10.35 -8.49
C ALA A 85 -1.02 -10.89 -7.08
N VAL A 86 -1.84 -11.86 -6.63
CA VAL A 86 -1.74 -12.45 -5.30
C VAL A 86 -0.54 -13.38 -5.22
N GLU A 87 0.33 -13.15 -4.24
CA GLU A 87 1.49 -14.01 -3.97
C GLU A 87 1.24 -14.95 -2.80
N THR A 88 0.61 -14.43 -1.74
CA THR A 88 0.37 -15.20 -0.52
C THR A 88 -0.90 -14.74 0.17
N VAL A 89 -1.65 -15.69 0.69
CA VAL A 89 -2.83 -15.47 1.52
C VAL A 89 -2.62 -16.19 2.85
N SER A 90 -2.64 -15.42 3.93
CA SER A 90 -2.62 -15.91 5.31
C SER A 90 -4.03 -15.81 5.89
N ILE A 91 -4.58 -16.92 6.35
CA ILE A 91 -5.97 -17.02 6.83
C ILE A 91 -5.95 -17.01 8.36
N ALA A 92 -6.42 -15.92 8.96
CA ALA A 92 -6.61 -15.83 10.41
C ALA A 92 -7.97 -16.42 10.84
N GLY A 93 -8.96 -16.37 9.94
CA GLY A 93 -10.27 -16.98 10.14
C GLY A 93 -11.14 -16.88 8.86
N PRO A 94 -12.39 -17.38 8.89
CA PRO A 94 -13.27 -17.38 7.73
C PRO A 94 -13.62 -15.97 7.21
N THR A 95 -13.46 -14.94 8.04
CA THR A 95 -13.77 -13.54 7.72
C THR A 95 -12.57 -12.61 7.85
N ASP A 96 -11.35 -13.14 8.05
CA ASP A 96 -10.14 -12.34 8.26
C ASP A 96 -8.95 -13.01 7.57
N ILE A 97 -8.45 -12.35 6.52
CA ILE A 97 -7.27 -12.79 5.77
C ILE A 97 -6.28 -11.64 5.61
N THR A 98 -5.02 -11.99 5.43
CA THR A 98 -3.97 -11.06 5.01
C THR A 98 -3.43 -11.53 3.66
N VAL A 99 -3.41 -10.62 2.68
CA VAL A 99 -3.00 -10.88 1.31
C VAL A 99 -1.73 -10.10 1.01
N VAL A 100 -0.70 -10.78 0.54
CA VAL A 100 0.48 -10.16 -0.08
C VAL A 100 0.28 -10.18 -1.59
N ALA A 101 0.42 -9.03 -2.24
CA ALA A 101 0.23 -8.89 -3.67
C ALA A 101 1.28 -7.99 -4.32
N GLU A 102 1.70 -8.36 -5.52
CA GLU A 102 2.52 -7.54 -6.41
C GLU A 102 1.62 -6.58 -7.19
N MET A 103 1.63 -5.32 -6.77
CA MET A 103 0.78 -4.26 -7.29
C MET A 103 1.43 -3.58 -8.50
N SER A 104 0.57 -3.05 -9.35
CA SER A 104 0.95 -2.22 -10.50
C SER A 104 -0.08 -1.15 -10.78
N GLY A 105 0.39 0.04 -11.14
CA GLY A 105 -0.44 1.21 -11.44
C GLY A 105 0.46 2.39 -11.79
N GLU A 106 -0.02 3.30 -12.64
CA GLU A 106 0.68 4.55 -12.98
C GLU A 106 2.13 4.37 -13.49
N GLY A 107 2.45 3.21 -14.08
CA GLY A 107 3.80 2.90 -14.56
C GLY A 107 4.78 2.42 -13.47
N ALA A 108 4.33 2.23 -12.24
CA ALA A 108 5.10 1.68 -11.14
C ALA A 108 4.64 0.25 -10.77
N GLN A 109 5.55 -0.49 -10.14
CA GLN A 109 5.26 -1.77 -9.49
C GLN A 109 5.75 -1.73 -8.05
N TRP A 110 4.98 -2.31 -7.14
CA TRP A 110 5.32 -2.34 -5.72
C TRP A 110 4.59 -3.49 -5.01
N GLN A 111 5.17 -4.03 -3.94
CA GLN A 111 4.49 -5.01 -3.12
C GLN A 111 3.57 -4.35 -2.08
N ARG A 112 2.42 -4.95 -1.79
CA ARG A 112 1.55 -4.58 -0.66
C ARG A 112 1.13 -5.79 0.15
N THR A 113 1.01 -5.58 1.46
CA THR A 113 0.31 -6.48 2.38
C THR A 113 -1.00 -5.82 2.77
N LEU A 114 -2.13 -6.48 2.51
CA LEU A 114 -3.48 -5.98 2.76
C LEU A 114 -4.17 -6.89 3.76
N ARG A 115 -4.67 -6.35 4.88
CA ARG A 115 -5.56 -7.12 5.76
C ARG A 115 -7.00 -6.89 5.35
N MET A 116 -7.69 -7.95 4.93
CA MET A 116 -9.06 -7.94 4.45
C MET A 116 -9.98 -8.58 5.49
N VAL A 117 -11.01 -7.85 5.92
CA VAL A 117 -11.95 -8.32 6.94
C VAL A 117 -13.38 -8.19 6.43
N LEU A 118 -14.12 -9.29 6.46
CA LEU A 118 -15.56 -9.29 6.18
C LEU A 118 -16.34 -8.90 7.44
N GLY A 119 -17.42 -8.14 7.25
CA GLY A 119 -18.43 -7.98 8.30
C GLY A 119 -19.17 -9.29 8.57
N GLU A 120 -19.89 -9.35 9.69
CA GLU A 120 -20.56 -10.57 10.18
C GLU A 120 -21.49 -11.23 9.15
N SER A 121 -22.15 -10.44 8.30
CA SER A 121 -23.03 -10.94 7.22
C SER A 121 -22.30 -11.32 5.92
N GLY A 122 -20.99 -11.10 5.83
CA GLY A 122 -20.21 -11.26 4.59
C GLY A 122 -20.57 -10.26 3.48
N LYS A 123 -21.35 -9.21 3.79
CA LYS A 123 -21.82 -8.19 2.84
C LYS A 123 -21.03 -6.90 2.87
N THR A 124 -20.14 -6.73 3.85
CA THR A 124 -19.21 -5.60 3.91
C THR A 124 -17.78 -6.12 3.94
N LEU A 125 -16.86 -5.35 3.38
CA LEU A 125 -15.44 -5.61 3.35
C LEU A 125 -14.68 -4.35 3.78
N THR A 126 -13.76 -4.51 4.72
CA THR A 126 -12.77 -3.48 5.06
C THR A 126 -11.37 -3.97 4.71
N ILE A 127 -10.52 -3.02 4.32
CA ILE A 127 -9.09 -3.23 4.08
C ILE A 127 -8.32 -2.36 5.07
N ASP A 128 -7.25 -2.89 5.66
CA ASP A 128 -6.33 -2.18 6.54
C ASP A 128 -7.05 -1.42 7.66
N GLY A 129 -7.98 -2.12 8.32
CA GLY A 129 -8.79 -1.57 9.42
C GLY A 129 -9.89 -0.60 8.97
N GLY A 130 -10.22 -0.56 7.68
CA GLY A 130 -11.20 0.37 7.11
C GLY A 130 -10.57 1.66 6.56
N THR A 131 -9.24 1.72 6.49
CA THR A 131 -8.54 2.81 5.79
C THR A 131 -8.98 2.82 4.32
N GLY A 132 -9.41 3.97 3.82
CA GLY A 132 -10.00 4.07 2.47
C GLY A 132 -11.46 3.62 2.38
N GLY A 133 -12.13 3.43 3.53
CA GLY A 133 -13.58 3.23 3.63
C GLY A 133 -14.05 1.78 3.70
N VAL A 134 -15.35 1.62 3.94
CA VAL A 134 -16.04 0.33 3.95
C VAL A 134 -16.62 0.09 2.56
N ARG A 135 -16.40 -1.10 2.00
CA ARG A 135 -17.04 -1.53 0.75
C ARG A 135 -18.22 -2.43 1.07
N ILE A 136 -19.25 -2.39 0.24
CA ILE A 136 -20.34 -3.36 0.22
C ILE A 136 -20.13 -4.34 -0.93
N ARG A 137 -20.67 -5.54 -0.77
CA ARG A 137 -20.72 -6.53 -1.85
C ARG A 137 -21.70 -6.06 -2.93
N CYS A 138 -21.24 -6.05 -4.17
CA CYS A 138 -22.09 -5.79 -5.33
C CYS A 138 -22.93 -7.03 -5.69
N PRO A 139 -24.13 -6.82 -6.25
CA PRO A 139 -24.98 -7.90 -6.74
C PRO A 139 -24.36 -8.62 -7.94
#